data_AF-A0A2V5PI58-F1
#
_entry.id   AF-A0A2V5PI58-F1
#
_cell.length_a   1.000
_cell.length_b   1.000
_cell.length_c   1.000
_cell.angle_alpha   90.00
_cell.angle_beta   90.00
_cell.angle_gamma   90.00
#
_symmetry.space_group_name_H-M   'P 1'
#
loop_
_entity.id
_entity.type
_entity.pdbx_description
1 polymer ?
#
loop_
_entity_poly.entity_id
_entity_poly.type
_entity_poly.pdbx_seq_one_letter_code
_entity_poly.pdbx_strand_id
1 'polypeptide(L)'
;MKRGDGQNASNHLSAWVCPLLLALAAGCAAPRGTAPADARRFDFQRDTFAFANELRWEYRYDANGNWKTAWREPKPDYSQHCFVLARCTRQFFLNARFDPRQPIADEREYRRLVRRVVASSPRRSLPEGEKVVIPGYADLREFSRAQEALLKANCGGAWRSYFQRGHWRMIFPFTRRHQQSMAAQLVAHLARDGPLIVHV
;
A
#
# COMPACT_ATOMS: atom_id res chain seq x y z
N MET A 1 5.04 -72.67 -20.83
CA MET A 1 5.95 -71.51 -20.95
C MET A 1 5.12 -70.25 -20.72
N LYS A 2 5.49 -69.41 -19.74
CA LYS A 2 4.64 -68.38 -19.11
C LYS A 2 4.36 -67.17 -20.04
N ARG A 3 3.13 -66.66 -19.94
CA ARG A 3 2.64 -65.38 -20.48
C ARG A 3 3.41 -64.21 -19.87
N GLY A 4 3.77 -63.22 -20.68
CA GLY A 4 4.34 -61.95 -20.24
C GLY A 4 3.25 -60.89 -20.08
N ASP A 5 3.14 -60.35 -18.86
CA ASP A 5 2.32 -59.18 -18.55
C ASP A 5 3.11 -57.91 -18.84
N GLY A 6 2.68 -57.15 -19.86
CA GLY A 6 3.12 -55.78 -20.09
C GLY A 6 2.28 -54.82 -19.24
N GLN A 7 2.84 -54.35 -18.12
CA GLN A 7 2.21 -53.31 -17.30
C GLN A 7 2.43 -51.92 -17.92
N ASN A 8 1.30 -51.27 -18.13
CA ASN A 8 1.07 -49.97 -18.73
C ASN A 8 1.50 -48.84 -17.77
N ALA A 9 2.66 -48.24 -18.00
CA ALA A 9 3.19 -47.15 -17.17
C ALA A 9 2.98 -45.79 -17.85
N SER A 10 1.75 -45.29 -17.89
CA SER A 10 1.50 -43.89 -18.26
C SER A 10 0.05 -43.51 -17.98
N ASN A 11 -0.29 -43.06 -16.77
CA ASN A 11 -1.52 -42.27 -16.54
C ASN A 11 -1.64 -41.57 -15.17
N HIS A 12 -0.53 -41.23 -14.49
CA HIS A 12 -0.62 -40.51 -13.20
C HIS A 12 -0.21 -39.03 -13.25
N LEU A 13 0.37 -38.56 -14.36
CA LEU A 13 0.85 -37.17 -14.48
C LEU A 13 -0.24 -36.16 -14.90
N SER A 14 -1.38 -36.62 -15.41
CA SER A 14 -2.48 -35.75 -15.89
C SER A 14 -3.40 -35.25 -14.77
N ALA A 15 -3.59 -36.03 -13.71
CA ALA A 15 -4.61 -35.77 -12.70
C ALA A 15 -4.31 -34.58 -11.75
N TRP A 16 -3.04 -34.15 -11.66
CA TRP A 16 -2.60 -33.12 -10.71
C TRP A 16 -2.36 -31.74 -11.35
N VAL A 17 -2.26 -31.68 -12.69
CA VAL A 17 -2.01 -30.42 -13.41
C VAL A 17 -3.27 -29.54 -13.45
N CYS A 18 -4.44 -30.16 -13.53
CA CYS A 18 -5.73 -29.47 -13.60
C CYS A 18 -6.11 -28.70 -12.30
N PRO A 19 -6.01 -29.29 -11.08
CA PRO A 19 -6.32 -28.55 -9.85
C PRO A 19 -5.29 -27.45 -9.51
N LEU A 20 -4.03 -27.61 -9.91
CA LEU A 20 -2.99 -26.59 -9.70
C LEU A 20 -3.23 -25.34 -10.57
N LEU A 21 -3.65 -25.55 -11.83
CA LEU A 21 -4.05 -24.48 -12.74
C LEU A 21 -5.35 -23.80 -12.32
N LEU A 22 -6.32 -24.55 -11.79
CA LEU A 22 -7.54 -24.00 -11.19
C LEU A 22 -7.28 -23.20 -9.91
N ALA A 23 -6.32 -23.60 -9.07
CA ALA A 23 -5.91 -22.82 -7.89
C ALA A 23 -5.17 -21.51 -8.27
N LEU A 24 -4.45 -21.49 -9.39
CA LEU A 24 -3.84 -20.29 -9.96
C LEU A 24 -4.88 -19.37 -10.63
N ALA A 25 -5.90 -19.93 -11.28
CA ALA A 25 -6.98 -19.21 -11.95
C ALA A 25 -8.09 -18.72 -10.98
N ALA A 26 -8.32 -19.43 -9.88
CA ALA A 26 -9.02 -18.96 -8.69
C ALA A 26 -8.12 -17.97 -7.92
N GLY A 27 -7.61 -16.98 -8.64
CA GLY A 27 -6.88 -15.85 -8.09
C GLY A 27 -7.66 -15.36 -6.89
N CYS A 28 -7.05 -15.56 -5.71
CA CYS A 28 -7.66 -15.47 -4.41
C CYS A 28 -8.76 -14.42 -4.40
N ALA A 29 -9.99 -14.82 -4.08
CA ALA A 29 -10.96 -13.89 -3.52
C ALA A 29 -10.23 -13.22 -2.34
N ALA A 30 -9.65 -12.04 -2.61
CA ALA A 30 -8.98 -11.30 -1.57
C ALA A 30 -10.05 -11.12 -0.50
N PRO A 31 -9.82 -11.57 0.75
CA PRO A 31 -10.82 -11.35 1.79
C PRO A 31 -11.12 -9.85 1.75
N ARG A 32 -12.40 -9.52 1.55
CA ARG A 32 -12.89 -8.16 1.64
C ARG A 32 -12.35 -7.65 2.96
N GLY A 33 -11.44 -6.67 2.89
CA GLY A 33 -10.85 -6.13 4.10
C GLY A 33 -12.01 -5.57 4.91
N THR A 34 -12.34 -6.21 6.03
CA THR A 34 -13.25 -5.63 6.99
C THR A 34 -12.64 -4.29 7.37
N ALA A 35 -13.39 -3.21 7.15
CA ALA A 35 -12.99 -1.91 7.65
C ALA A 35 -12.66 -2.07 9.15
N PRO A 36 -11.50 -1.60 9.62
CA PRO A 36 -11.15 -1.73 11.02
C PRO A 36 -12.23 -1.03 11.83
N ALA A 37 -12.98 -1.81 12.62
CA ALA A 37 -14.20 -1.36 13.29
C ALA A 37 -13.94 -0.32 14.41
N ASP A 38 -12.69 0.03 14.66
CA ASP A 38 -12.25 0.77 15.85
C ASP A 38 -11.17 1.83 15.54
N ALA A 39 -10.96 2.15 14.26
CA ALA A 39 -10.07 3.25 13.90
C ALA A 39 -10.84 4.57 13.99
N ARG A 40 -10.30 5.54 14.72
CA ARG A 40 -10.80 6.93 14.74
C ARG A 40 -10.90 7.51 13.32
N ARG A 41 -11.60 8.64 13.13
CA ARG A 41 -11.65 9.33 11.84
C ARG A 41 -10.25 9.73 11.34
N PHE A 42 -10.03 9.61 10.04
CA PHE A 42 -8.81 10.09 9.38
C PHE A 42 -8.80 11.61 9.28
N ASP A 43 -7.76 12.23 9.83
CA ASP A 43 -7.52 13.67 9.76
C ASP A 43 -6.35 13.95 8.81
N PHE A 44 -6.66 14.53 7.66
CA PHE A 44 -5.66 14.80 6.63
C PHE A 44 -4.50 15.67 7.13
N GLN A 45 -4.76 16.61 8.05
CA GLN A 45 -3.71 17.52 8.52
C GLN A 45 -2.74 16.86 9.50
N ARG A 46 -3.13 15.74 10.11
CA ARG A 46 -2.38 15.05 11.17
C ARG A 46 -1.84 13.69 10.73
N ASP A 47 -2.60 12.99 9.89
CA ASP A 47 -2.35 11.60 9.48
C ASP A 47 -1.61 11.48 8.15
N THR A 48 -1.10 12.59 7.60
CA THR A 48 -0.32 12.59 6.36
C THR A 48 1.12 13.00 6.61
N PHE A 49 2.01 12.54 5.72
CA PHE A 49 3.40 12.99 5.73
C PHE A 49 3.46 14.49 5.42
N ALA A 50 4.33 15.22 6.11
CA ALA A 50 4.53 16.65 5.91
C ALA A 50 5.34 16.99 4.65
N PHE A 51 5.98 16.00 4.02
CA PHE A 51 6.78 16.17 2.82
C PHE A 51 6.05 15.64 1.57
N ALA A 52 6.34 16.26 0.43
CA ALA A 52 5.72 15.92 -0.84
C ALA A 52 6.40 14.71 -1.52
N ASN A 53 5.58 13.90 -2.20
CA ASN A 53 6.08 13.07 -3.29
C ASN A 53 5.99 13.89 -4.58
N GLU A 54 7.11 14.46 -4.97
CA GLU A 54 7.16 15.44 -6.05
C GLU A 54 6.95 14.84 -7.44
N LEU A 55 6.62 15.71 -8.39
CA LEU A 55 6.47 15.38 -9.79
C LEU A 55 7.83 15.51 -10.49
N ARG A 56 8.18 14.55 -11.35
CA ARG A 56 9.35 14.68 -12.25
C ARG A 56 9.09 15.57 -13.46
N TRP A 57 7.83 15.91 -13.70
CA TRP A 57 7.37 16.70 -14.82
C TRP A 57 6.76 17.99 -14.30
N GLU A 58 7.02 19.07 -15.00
CA GLU A 58 6.33 20.34 -14.83
C GLU A 58 5.26 20.49 -15.90
N TYR A 59 4.08 20.91 -15.46
CA TYR A 59 2.92 21.11 -16.30
C TYR A 59 2.54 22.58 -16.24
N ARG A 60 2.60 23.27 -17.37
CA ARG A 60 2.30 24.70 -17.46
C ARG A 60 1.60 25.02 -18.76
N TYR A 61 0.79 26.07 -18.74
CA TYR A 61 0.32 26.71 -19.96
C TYR A 61 1.37 27.75 -20.39
N ASP A 62 1.68 27.81 -21.68
CA ASP A 62 2.46 28.92 -22.22
C ASP A 62 1.61 30.19 -22.36
N ALA A 63 2.24 31.29 -22.78
CA ALA A 63 1.55 32.59 -22.95
C ALA A 63 0.40 32.53 -23.98
N ASN A 64 0.38 31.51 -24.85
CA ASN A 64 -0.66 31.30 -25.85
C ASN A 64 -1.74 30.30 -25.37
N GLY A 65 -1.68 29.86 -24.10
CA GLY A 65 -2.62 28.90 -23.54
C GLY A 65 -2.39 27.46 -23.97
N ASN A 66 -1.26 27.13 -24.61
CA ASN A 66 -0.97 25.75 -24.99
C ASN A 66 -0.38 24.98 -23.81
N TRP A 67 -0.81 23.72 -23.64
CA TRP A 67 -0.24 22.81 -22.66
C TRP A 67 1.21 22.48 -22.99
N LYS A 68 2.12 22.72 -22.04
CA LYS A 68 3.53 22.36 -22.14
C LYS A 68 3.93 21.47 -20.98
N THR A 69 4.67 20.41 -21.31
CA THR A 69 5.34 19.52 -20.35
C THR A 69 6.84 19.69 -20.47
N ALA A 70 7.52 19.76 -19.33
CA ALA A 70 8.97 19.76 -19.27
C ALA A 70 9.45 18.83 -18.16
N TRP A 71 10.66 18.30 -18.29
CA TRP A 71 11.34 17.69 -17.16
C TRP A 71 11.63 18.74 -16.10
N ARG A 72 11.37 18.41 -14.83
CA ARG A 72 11.72 19.27 -13.70
C ARG A 72 13.23 19.27 -13.51
N GLU A 73 13.83 20.45 -13.43
CA GLU A 73 15.23 20.66 -13.12
C GLU A 73 15.39 21.67 -11.97
N PRO A 74 16.09 21.32 -10.87
CA PRO A 74 16.76 20.04 -10.63
C PRO A 74 15.76 18.90 -10.39
N LYS A 75 16.20 17.67 -10.70
CA LYS A 75 15.43 16.47 -10.39
C LYS A 75 15.04 16.43 -8.90
N PRO A 76 13.77 16.13 -8.56
CA PRO A 76 13.36 16.02 -7.16
C PRO A 76 14.06 14.92 -6.39
N ASP A 77 14.42 15.22 -5.15
CA ASP A 77 15.03 14.27 -4.20
C ASP A 77 14.07 13.15 -3.80
N TYR A 78 12.76 13.39 -3.84
CA TYR A 78 11.75 12.40 -3.48
C TYR A 78 10.54 12.44 -4.40
N SER A 79 10.54 11.58 -5.42
CA SER A 79 9.47 11.42 -6.40
C SER A 79 9.17 9.95 -6.67
N GLN A 80 7.98 9.65 -7.22
CA GLN A 80 7.55 8.29 -7.62
C GLN A 80 7.37 7.28 -6.46
N HIS A 81 7.11 7.77 -5.25
CA HIS A 81 6.84 6.99 -4.05
C HIS A 81 5.35 6.96 -3.66
N CYS A 82 4.43 7.30 -4.58
CA CYS A 82 2.99 7.42 -4.29
C CYS A 82 2.41 6.19 -3.58
N PHE A 83 2.72 4.98 -4.05
CA PHE A 83 2.25 3.75 -3.41
C PHE A 83 2.90 3.49 -2.05
N VAL A 84 4.18 3.82 -1.93
CA VAL A 84 4.89 3.71 -0.65
C VAL A 84 4.25 4.64 0.37
N LEU A 85 4.03 5.91 0.02
CA LEU A 85 3.39 6.88 0.91
C LEU A 85 1.97 6.46 1.28
N ALA A 86 1.11 6.13 0.31
CA ALA A 86 -0.25 5.72 0.59
C ALA A 86 -0.32 4.49 1.52
N ARG A 87 0.52 3.48 1.25
CA ARG A 87 0.63 2.30 2.12
C ARG A 87 1.11 2.67 3.52
N CYS A 88 2.20 3.44 3.62
CA CYS A 88 2.79 3.79 4.90
C CYS A 88 1.86 4.68 5.73
N THR A 89 1.22 5.68 5.13
CA THR A 89 0.17 6.50 5.76
C THR A 89 -0.88 5.62 6.42
N ARG A 90 -1.40 4.62 5.70
CA ARG A 90 -2.39 3.70 6.26
C ARG A 90 -1.82 2.81 7.37
N GLN A 91 -0.57 2.36 7.25
CA GLN A 91 0.07 1.58 8.32
C GLN A 91 0.29 2.40 9.60
N PHE A 92 0.76 3.64 9.48
CA PHE A 92 0.90 4.53 10.64
C PHE A 92 -0.45 4.80 11.29
N PHE A 93 -1.46 5.11 10.49
CA PHE A 93 -2.80 5.36 10.99
C PHE A 93 -3.41 4.18 11.75
N LEU A 94 -3.22 2.95 11.25
CA LEU A 94 -3.81 1.76 11.86
C LEU A 94 -2.98 1.18 13.02
N ASN A 95 -1.65 1.29 12.94
CA ASN A 95 -0.75 0.45 13.73
C ASN A 95 0.28 1.25 14.55
N ALA A 96 0.23 2.59 14.51
CA ALA A 96 1.03 3.46 15.35
C ALA A 96 0.14 4.33 16.24
N ARG A 97 0.68 4.72 17.40
CA ARG A 97 0.13 5.77 18.25
C ARG A 97 1.24 6.74 18.63
N PHE A 98 0.93 8.01 18.70
CA PHE A 98 1.88 9.07 18.99
C PHE A 98 1.69 9.54 20.44
N ASP A 99 2.78 9.67 21.20
CA ASP A 99 2.73 10.17 22.59
C ASP A 99 3.69 11.37 22.76
N PRO A 100 3.19 12.61 22.67
CA PRO A 100 4.02 13.81 22.76
C PRO A 100 4.60 14.04 24.17
N ARG A 101 4.09 13.33 25.19
CA ARG A 101 4.56 13.48 26.57
C ARG A 101 5.81 12.65 26.86
N GLN A 102 6.13 11.70 25.98
CA GLN A 102 7.35 10.92 26.08
C GLN A 102 8.54 11.70 25.49
N PRO A 103 9.76 11.50 26.01
CA PRO A 103 10.94 12.18 25.47
C PRO A 103 11.20 11.77 24.03
N ILE A 104 11.71 12.72 23.23
CA ILE A 104 12.17 12.45 21.87
C ILE A 104 13.26 11.36 21.93
N ALA A 105 13.08 10.31 21.14
CA ALA A 105 14.01 9.20 21.06
C ALA A 105 15.18 9.51 20.11
N ASP A 106 16.24 8.71 20.17
CA ASP A 106 17.34 8.83 19.22
C ASP A 106 16.96 8.29 17.82
N GLU A 107 17.79 8.59 16.82
CA GLU A 107 17.56 8.19 15.44
C GLU A 107 17.49 6.66 15.27
N ARG A 108 18.31 5.91 16.02
CA ARG A 108 18.36 4.45 15.93
C ARG A 108 17.05 3.83 16.37
N GLU A 109 16.48 4.37 17.44
CA GLU A 109 15.20 3.95 17.97
C GLU A 109 14.05 4.31 17.04
N TYR A 110 14.01 5.54 16.51
CA TYR A 110 13.00 5.89 15.51
C TYR A 110 13.08 5.02 14.25
N ARG A 111 14.28 4.68 13.79
CA ARG A 111 14.49 3.76 12.67
C ARG A 111 13.88 2.39 12.97
N ARG A 112 14.06 1.86 14.18
CA ARG A 112 13.47 0.59 14.62
C ARG A 112 11.95 0.66 14.65
N LEU A 113 11.39 1.72 15.22
CA LEU A 113 9.95 1.93 15.34
C LEU A 113 9.28 2.07 13.97
N VAL A 114 9.84 2.90 13.08
CA VAL A 114 9.36 3.08 11.70
C VAL A 114 9.36 1.74 10.96
N ARG A 115 10.45 0.96 11.05
CA ARG A 115 10.51 -0.37 10.41
C ARG A 115 9.43 -1.31 10.95
N ARG A 116 9.15 -1.28 12.26
CA ARG A 116 8.08 -2.08 12.87
C ARG A 116 6.70 -1.69 12.33
N VAL A 117 6.41 -0.39 12.22
CA VAL A 117 5.16 0.09 11.60
C VAL A 117 5.09 -0.32 10.13
N VAL A 118 6.16 -0.12 9.36
CA VAL A 118 6.21 -0.42 7.92
C VAL A 118 6.12 -1.92 7.62
N ALA A 119 6.53 -2.77 8.56
CA ALA A 119 6.37 -4.23 8.50
C ALA A 119 4.95 -4.72 8.86
N SER A 120 4.14 -3.88 9.52
CA SER A 120 2.77 -4.25 9.88
C SER A 120 1.86 -4.40 8.66
N SER A 121 0.71 -5.07 8.82
CA SER A 121 -0.25 -5.19 7.72
C SER A 121 -0.90 -3.84 7.45
N PRO A 122 -0.88 -3.32 6.21
CA PRO A 122 -1.62 -2.10 5.88
C PRO A 122 -3.13 -2.33 5.91
N ARG A 123 -3.61 -3.57 6.07
CA ARG A 123 -5.04 -3.95 5.99
C ARG A 123 -5.69 -4.26 7.34
N ARG A 124 -4.90 -4.49 8.38
CA ARG A 124 -5.38 -4.86 9.71
C ARG A 124 -4.94 -3.80 10.70
N SER A 125 -5.84 -3.40 11.59
CA SER A 125 -5.52 -2.57 12.75
C SER A 125 -5.02 -3.46 13.87
N LEU A 126 -3.96 -3.02 14.54
CA LEU A 126 -3.54 -3.58 15.82
C LEU A 126 -4.49 -3.09 16.93
N PRO A 127 -4.73 -3.91 17.98
CA PRO A 127 -5.33 -3.44 19.21
C PRO A 127 -4.53 -2.29 19.84
N GLU A 128 -5.19 -1.39 20.57
CA GLU A 128 -4.56 -0.16 21.07
C GLU A 128 -3.28 -0.40 21.90
N GLY A 129 -3.27 -1.44 22.75
CA GLY A 129 -2.09 -1.81 23.55
C GLY A 129 -0.93 -2.38 22.74
N GLU A 130 -1.16 -2.83 21.51
CA GLU A 130 -0.14 -3.42 20.63
C GLU A 130 0.41 -2.44 19.59
N LYS A 131 -0.25 -1.28 19.42
CA LYS A 131 0.20 -0.23 18.49
C LYS A 131 1.61 0.24 18.84
N VAL A 132 2.40 0.47 17.80
CA VAL A 132 3.77 0.97 17.95
C VAL A 132 3.70 2.40 18.47
N VAL A 133 4.29 2.64 19.64
CA VAL A 133 4.33 3.99 20.23
C VAL A 133 5.47 4.77 19.60
N ILE A 134 5.16 5.94 19.04
CA ILE A 134 6.14 6.91 18.56
C ILE A 134 6.22 8.03 19.60
N PRO A 135 7.32 8.14 20.36
CA PRO A 135 7.45 9.13 21.41
C PRO A 135 7.81 10.52 20.86
N GLY A 136 7.43 11.57 21.58
CA GLY A 136 7.92 12.95 21.38
C GLY A 136 7.20 13.76 20.31
N TYR A 137 6.15 13.23 19.68
CA TYR A 137 5.38 13.93 18.66
C TYR A 137 3.88 13.67 18.86
N ALA A 138 3.03 14.59 18.41
CA ALA A 138 1.58 14.47 18.54
C ALA A 138 0.93 13.62 17.43
N ASP A 139 1.52 13.60 16.24
CA ASP A 139 0.98 12.89 15.07
C ASP A 139 2.03 12.67 13.96
N LEU A 140 1.59 12.02 12.87
CA LEU A 140 2.46 11.69 11.73
C LEU A 140 2.96 12.94 11.01
N ARG A 141 2.14 13.99 10.90
CA ARG A 141 2.53 15.24 10.24
C ARG A 141 3.70 15.88 10.98
N GLU A 142 3.60 16.03 12.30
CA GLU A 142 4.66 16.60 13.11
C GLU A 142 5.94 15.73 13.09
N PHE A 143 5.79 14.43 13.34
CA PHE A 143 6.90 13.47 13.32
C PHE A 143 7.63 13.48 11.97
N SER A 144 6.87 13.50 10.87
CA SER A 144 7.46 13.44 9.54
C SER A 144 8.11 14.73 9.07
N ARG A 145 7.71 15.87 9.64
CA ARG A 145 8.41 17.14 9.44
C ARG A 145 9.78 17.11 10.13
N ALA A 146 9.87 16.56 11.33
CA ALA A 146 11.12 16.48 12.09
C ALA A 146 12.06 15.37 11.60
N GLN A 147 11.51 14.23 11.18
CA GLN A 147 12.27 13.01 10.85
C GLN A 147 12.17 12.63 9.37
N GLU A 148 12.09 13.63 8.49
CA GLU A 148 11.85 13.46 7.05
C GLU A 148 12.84 12.51 6.38
N ALA A 149 14.14 12.76 6.55
CA ALA A 149 15.19 11.95 5.93
C ALA A 149 15.11 10.48 6.37
N LEU A 150 14.84 10.25 7.67
CA LEU A 150 14.67 8.92 8.22
C LEU A 150 13.47 8.20 7.60
N LEU A 151 12.33 8.88 7.46
CA LEU A 151 11.13 8.27 6.87
C LEU A 151 11.31 7.97 5.38
N LYS A 152 11.88 8.90 4.61
CA LYS A 152 12.21 8.68 3.19
C LYS A 152 13.12 7.45 3.03
N ALA A 153 14.09 7.26 3.92
CA ALA A 153 14.99 6.12 3.88
C ALA A 153 14.36 4.78 4.32
N ASN A 154 13.33 4.77 5.17
CA ASN A 154 12.80 3.55 5.80
C ASN A 154 11.39 3.14 5.36
N CYS A 155 10.64 3.99 4.66
CA CYS A 155 9.31 3.65 4.13
C CYS A 155 9.36 2.72 2.90
N GLY A 156 10.52 2.63 2.23
CA GLY A 156 10.78 1.76 1.08
C GLY A 156 10.97 2.53 -0.23
N GLY A 157 11.55 1.87 -1.25
CA GLY A 157 11.92 2.52 -2.50
C GLY A 157 10.82 2.63 -3.55
N ALA A 158 10.99 3.58 -4.48
CA ALA A 158 10.09 3.86 -5.61
C ALA A 158 9.79 2.66 -6.52
N TRP A 159 10.66 1.64 -6.58
CA TRP A 159 10.47 0.46 -7.43
C TRP A 159 9.14 -0.28 -7.16
N ARG A 160 8.63 -0.22 -5.92
CA ARG A 160 7.32 -0.79 -5.54
C ARG A 160 6.14 -0.10 -6.23
N SER A 161 6.35 1.10 -6.76
CA SER A 161 5.39 1.78 -7.61
C SER A 161 5.35 1.23 -9.03
N TYR A 162 6.43 0.59 -9.49
CA TYR A 162 6.54 0.04 -10.84
C TYR A 162 6.09 -1.42 -10.93
N PHE A 163 6.41 -2.23 -9.92
CA PHE A 163 6.13 -3.67 -9.91
C PHE A 163 5.04 -4.02 -8.91
N GLN A 164 3.79 -3.91 -9.34
CA GLN A 164 2.65 -4.37 -8.54
C GLN A 164 2.06 -5.66 -9.11
N ARG A 165 1.81 -6.63 -8.24
CA ARG A 165 0.98 -7.81 -8.53
C ARG A 165 -0.46 -7.42 -8.91
N GLY A 166 -0.87 -6.15 -8.80
CA GLY A 166 -2.16 -5.67 -9.32
C GLY A 166 -2.15 -5.33 -10.81
N HIS A 167 -0.99 -5.00 -11.38
CA HIS A 167 -0.88 -4.50 -12.76
C HIS A 167 -1.30 -5.52 -13.82
N TRP A 168 -1.25 -6.84 -13.53
CA TRP A 168 -1.77 -7.84 -14.48
C TRP A 168 -3.28 -7.66 -14.77
N ARG A 169 -4.03 -7.02 -13.85
CA ARG A 169 -5.46 -6.72 -14.08
C ARG A 169 -5.68 -5.54 -15.02
N MET A 170 -4.67 -4.72 -15.31
CA MET A 170 -4.76 -3.68 -16.35
C MET A 170 -4.78 -4.29 -17.77
N ILE A 171 -4.40 -5.57 -17.91
CA ILE A 171 -4.38 -6.27 -19.20
C ILE A 171 -5.80 -6.77 -19.58
N PHE A 172 -6.71 -6.91 -18.60
CA PHE A 172 -8.07 -7.40 -18.83
C PHE A 172 -9.14 -6.32 -18.60
N PRO A 173 -10.18 -6.23 -19.43
CA PRO A 173 -11.22 -5.22 -19.28
C PRO A 173 -12.03 -5.41 -17.99
N PHE A 174 -12.35 -4.32 -17.31
CA PHE A 174 -13.27 -4.34 -16.16
C PHE A 174 -14.71 -4.50 -16.62
N THR A 175 -15.39 -5.55 -16.13
CA THR A 175 -16.82 -5.77 -16.46
C THR A 175 -17.73 -4.74 -15.78
N ARG A 176 -18.89 -4.45 -16.37
CA ARG A 176 -19.90 -3.54 -15.78
C ARG A 176 -20.32 -3.95 -14.37
N ARG A 177 -20.50 -5.26 -14.14
CA ARG A 177 -20.82 -5.81 -12.81
C ARG A 177 -19.71 -5.55 -11.80
N HIS A 178 -18.45 -5.68 -12.21
CA HIS A 178 -17.31 -5.38 -11.35
C HIS A 178 -17.25 -3.90 -10.98
N GLN A 179 -17.44 -3.00 -11.97
CA GLN A 179 -17.49 -1.56 -11.75
C GLN A 179 -18.60 -1.17 -10.75
N GLN A 180 -19.81 -1.72 -10.92
CA GLN A 180 -20.93 -1.50 -9.98
C GLN A 180 -20.61 -2.01 -8.57
N SER A 181 -20.04 -3.22 -8.46
CA SER A 181 -19.65 -3.76 -7.15
C SER A 181 -18.57 -2.92 -6.47
N MET A 182 -17.60 -2.42 -7.23
CA MET A 182 -16.57 -1.52 -6.71
C MET A 182 -17.15 -0.18 -6.29
N ALA A 183 -18.04 0.41 -7.09
CA ALA A 183 -18.73 1.66 -6.73
C ALA A 183 -19.50 1.52 -5.40
N ALA A 184 -20.29 0.46 -5.25
CA ALA A 184 -21.01 0.19 -4.00
C ALA A 184 -20.07 0.02 -2.79
N GLN A 185 -18.93 -0.65 -2.98
CA GLN A 185 -17.91 -0.80 -1.93
C GLN A 185 -17.27 0.53 -1.55
N LEU A 186 -16.96 1.39 -2.53
CA LEU A 186 -16.38 2.71 -2.28
C LEU A 186 -17.34 3.59 -1.49
N VAL A 187 -18.63 3.63 -1.89
CA VAL A 187 -19.67 4.37 -1.16
C VAL A 187 -19.83 3.86 0.28
N ALA A 188 -19.87 2.53 0.47
CA ALA A 188 -19.96 1.94 1.80
C ALA A 188 -18.73 2.23 2.68
N HIS A 189 -17.54 2.37 2.08
CA HIS A 189 -16.33 2.75 2.80
C HIS A 189 -16.29 4.25 3.15
N LEU A 190 -16.78 5.12 2.26
CA LEU A 190 -16.89 6.56 2.53
C LEU A 190 -17.79 6.82 3.76
N ALA A 191 -18.87 6.05 3.91
CA ALA A 191 -19.76 6.14 5.08
C ALA A 191 -19.11 5.73 6.41
N ARG A 192 -17.89 5.17 6.39
CA ARG A 192 -17.18 4.66 7.59
C ARG A 192 -16.00 5.54 8.04
N ASP A 193 -15.82 6.73 7.45
CA ASP A 193 -14.86 7.78 7.85
C ASP A 193 -13.37 7.35 8.04
N GLY A 194 -13.00 6.17 7.54
CA GLY A 194 -11.63 5.64 7.58
C GLY A 194 -10.83 5.97 6.32
N PRO A 195 -9.49 5.79 6.33
CA PRO A 195 -8.64 6.07 5.18
C PRO A 195 -8.94 5.08 4.05
N LEU A 196 -9.53 5.60 2.97
CA LEU A 196 -9.78 4.88 1.74
C LEU A 196 -8.65 5.16 0.74
N ILE A 197 -7.89 4.14 0.37
CA ILE A 197 -6.92 4.23 -0.73
C ILE A 197 -7.63 3.78 -2.00
N VAL A 198 -7.83 4.70 -2.93
CA VAL A 198 -8.33 4.41 -4.27
C VAL A 198 -7.16 4.51 -5.24
N HIS A 199 -6.95 3.46 -6.02
CA HIS A 199 -6.09 3.50 -7.19
C HIS A 199 -7.00 3.50 -8.42
N VAL A 200 -6.91 4.55 -9.22
CA VAL A 200 -7.74 4.80 -10.40
C VAL A 200 -6.90 4.60 -11.65
#